data_AF-A0AAD6XJ51-F1
#
_entry.id   AF-A0AAD6XJ51-F1
#
_cell.length_a   1.000
_cell.length_b   1.000
_cell.length_c   1.000
_cell.angle_alpha   90.00
_cell.angle_beta   90.00
_cell.angle_gamma   90.00
#
_symmetry.space_group_name_H-M   'P 1'
#
loop_
_entity.id
_entity.type
_entity.pdbx_description
1 polymer ?
#
loop_
_entity_poly.entity_id
_entity_poly.type
_entity_poly.pdbx_seq_one_letter_code
_entity_poly.pdbx_strand_id
1 'polypeptide(L)'
;KLNNPPFYKGEDDDDKFITWLGKLCTWLQGYGLGGPKYEAHRIVYVKTALDGHALEWFDHEVEPADRDSDIPYEFIEILCAMHRRFITSATAQRATKEFEAV
;
A
#
# COMPACT_ATOMS: atom_id res chain seq x y z
N LYS A 1 -4.30 -2.39 -22.87
CA LYS A 1 -4.98 -2.11 -21.58
C LYS A 1 -4.08 -2.66 -20.48
N LEU A 2 -3.75 -1.89 -19.44
CA LEU A 2 -2.94 -2.42 -18.34
C LEU A 2 -3.80 -3.38 -17.51
N ASN A 3 -3.24 -4.54 -17.17
CA ASN A 3 -3.89 -5.48 -16.26
C ASN A 3 -4.05 -4.82 -14.90
N ASN A 4 -5.17 -5.06 -14.22
CA ASN A 4 -5.38 -4.54 -12.86
C ASN A 4 -4.23 -4.99 -11.95
N PRO A 5 -3.80 -4.14 -11.00
CA PRO A 5 -2.79 -4.52 -10.03
C PRO A 5 -3.29 -5.73 -9.22
N PRO A 6 -2.38 -6.62 -8.79
CA PRO A 6 -2.74 -7.71 -7.89
C PRO A 6 -3.25 -7.15 -6.55
N PHE A 7 -4.04 -7.93 -5.83
CA PHE A 7 -4.43 -7.58 -4.48
C PHE A 7 -3.30 -7.83 -3.49
N TYR A 8 -3.11 -6.92 -2.53
CA TYR A 8 -2.28 -7.16 -1.35
C TYR A 8 -3.16 -7.52 -0.16
N LYS A 9 -2.81 -8.59 0.56
CA LYS A 9 -3.64 -9.16 1.63
C LYS A 9 -3.17 -8.82 3.04
N GLY A 10 -2.04 -8.13 3.16
CA GLY A 10 -1.41 -7.82 4.46
C GLY A 10 -0.35 -8.84 4.86
N GLU A 11 0.30 -9.49 3.90
CA GLU A 11 1.41 -10.40 4.17
C GLU A 11 2.61 -9.67 4.79
N ASP A 12 3.17 -10.21 5.88
CA ASP A 12 4.43 -9.76 6.51
C ASP A 12 5.64 -10.23 5.71
N ASP A 13 5.79 -9.63 4.53
CA ASP A 13 6.79 -9.97 3.51
C ASP A 13 7.10 -8.69 2.73
N ASP A 14 8.29 -8.12 2.96
CA ASP A 14 8.68 -6.84 2.37
C ASP A 14 8.75 -6.92 0.85
N ASP A 15 9.28 -8.00 0.29
CA ASP A 15 9.40 -8.20 -1.15
C ASP A 15 8.01 -8.25 -1.82
N LYS A 16 7.03 -8.92 -1.19
CA LYS A 16 5.65 -8.94 -1.69
C LYS A 16 5.02 -7.56 -1.64
N PHE A 17 5.23 -6.82 -0.55
CA PHE A 17 4.70 -5.46 -0.42
C PHE A 17 5.30 -4.53 -1.49
N ILE A 18 6.63 -4.51 -1.64
CA ILE A 18 7.33 -3.69 -2.63
C ILE A 18 6.94 -4.09 -4.07
N THR A 19 6.82 -5.39 -4.34
CA THR A 19 6.39 -5.90 -5.65
C THR A 19 4.96 -5.46 -5.98
N TRP A 20 4.05 -5.56 -5.02
CA TRP A 20 2.68 -5.08 -5.17
C TRP A 20 2.64 -3.57 -5.41
N LEU A 21 3.37 -2.80 -4.59
CA LEU A 21 3.43 -1.35 -4.67
C LEU A 21 3.97 -0.89 -6.04
N GLY A 22 5.03 -1.52 -6.54
CA GLY A 22 5.58 -1.24 -7.86
C GLY A 22 4.56 -1.45 -8.99
N LYS A 23 3.77 -2.53 -8.91
CA LYS A 23 2.70 -2.82 -9.89
C LYS A 23 1.55 -1.81 -9.80
N LEU A 24 1.13 -1.43 -8.59
CA LEU A 24 0.13 -0.40 -8.37
C LEU A 24 0.58 0.96 -8.94
N CYS A 25 1.81 1.39 -8.63
CA CYS A 25 2.37 2.64 -9.14
C CYS A 25 2.50 2.64 -10.66
N THR A 26 2.97 1.54 -11.26
CA THR A 26 3.07 1.40 -12.73
C THR A 26 1.69 1.50 -13.38
N TRP A 27 0.68 0.87 -12.77
CA TRP A 27 -0.69 0.95 -13.23
C TRP A 27 -1.21 2.39 -13.18
N LEU A 28 -1.08 3.07 -12.03
CA LEU A 28 -1.49 4.47 -11.85
C LEU A 28 -0.83 5.41 -12.87
N GLN A 29 0.49 5.26 -13.07
CA GLN A 29 1.25 6.04 -14.04
C GLN A 29 0.73 5.82 -15.48
N GLY A 30 0.44 4.57 -15.84
CA GLY A 30 -0.08 4.25 -17.17
C GLY A 30 -1.46 4.84 -17.48
N TYR A 31 -2.25 5.18 -16.45
CA TYR A 31 -3.52 5.92 -16.60
C TYR A 31 -3.37 7.43 -16.40
N GLY A 32 -2.15 7.94 -16.22
CA GLY A 32 -1.90 9.37 -15.99
C GLY A 32 -2.36 9.86 -14.62
N LEU A 33 -2.57 8.98 -13.65
CA LEU A 33 -3.01 9.29 -12.28
C LEU A 33 -1.82 9.66 -11.37
N GLY A 34 -0.82 10.33 -11.95
CA GLY A 34 0.37 10.79 -11.25
C GLY A 34 0.21 12.20 -10.70
N GLY A 35 0.82 12.46 -9.55
CA GLY A 35 0.94 13.80 -8.98
C GLY A 35 -0.24 14.25 -8.09
N PRO A 36 -0.13 15.44 -7.49
CA PRO A 36 -1.00 15.87 -6.38
C PRO A 36 -2.47 16.02 -6.78
N LYS A 37 -2.76 16.37 -8.04
CA LYS A 37 -4.14 16.52 -8.53
C LYS A 37 -4.99 15.24 -8.38
N TYR A 38 -4.35 14.08 -8.37
CA TYR A 38 -5.02 12.79 -8.32
C TYR A 38 -4.93 12.12 -6.94
N GLU A 39 -4.53 12.84 -5.89
CA GLU A 39 -4.42 12.34 -4.50
C GLU A 39 -5.58 11.44 -4.09
N ALA A 40 -6.80 11.98 -4.05
CA ALA A 40 -8.00 11.25 -3.65
C ALA A 40 -8.28 10.02 -4.52
N HIS A 41 -8.04 10.13 -5.84
CA HIS A 41 -8.21 9.00 -6.75
C HIS A 41 -7.20 7.90 -6.44
N ARG A 42 -5.93 8.25 -6.19
CA ARG A 42 -4.89 7.28 -5.84
C ARG A 42 -5.23 6.53 -4.57
N ILE A 43 -5.81 7.20 -3.57
CA ILE A 43 -6.26 6.58 -2.31
C ILE A 43 -7.37 5.55 -2.57
N VAL A 44 -8.38 5.92 -3.36
CA VAL A 44 -9.44 4.99 -3.78
C VAL A 44 -8.84 3.80 -4.51
N TYR A 45 -7.85 4.02 -5.38
CA TYR A 45 -7.20 2.92 -6.09
C TYR A 45 -6.34 2.04 -5.19
N VAL A 46 -5.70 2.57 -4.13
CA VAL A 46 -5.05 1.76 -3.10
C VAL A 46 -6.07 0.78 -2.54
N LYS A 47 -7.20 1.27 -2.02
CA LYS A 47 -8.26 0.45 -1.44
C LYS A 47 -8.73 -0.65 -2.41
N THR A 48 -8.93 -0.32 -3.68
CA THR A 48 -9.35 -1.30 -4.69
C THR A 48 -8.29 -2.37 -5.00
N ALA A 49 -7.05 -2.14 -4.60
CA ALA A 49 -5.93 -3.07 -4.74
C ALA A 49 -5.60 -3.80 -3.42
N LEU A 50 -6.47 -3.72 -2.41
CA LEU A 50 -6.37 -4.46 -1.15
C LEU A 50 -7.41 -5.58 -1.08
N ASP A 51 -7.10 -6.59 -0.28
CA ASP A 51 -8.00 -7.68 0.08
C ASP A 51 -7.64 -8.18 1.50
N GLY A 52 -8.45 -9.05 2.09
CA GLY A 52 -8.22 -9.65 3.40
C GLY A 52 -7.87 -8.63 4.49
N HIS A 53 -6.84 -8.96 5.29
CA HIS A 53 -6.46 -8.19 6.47
C HIS A 53 -5.97 -6.77 6.14
N ALA A 54 -5.38 -6.56 4.96
CA ALA A 54 -5.00 -5.21 4.51
C ALA A 54 -6.23 -4.33 4.25
N LEU A 55 -7.27 -4.88 3.61
CA LEU A 55 -8.52 -4.15 3.36
C LEU A 55 -9.27 -3.88 4.67
N GLU A 56 -9.37 -4.87 5.56
CA GLU A 56 -10.00 -4.70 6.88
C GLU A 56 -9.34 -3.60 7.70
N TRP A 57 -8.01 -3.55 7.72
CA TRP A 57 -7.26 -2.48 8.39
C TRP A 57 -7.50 -1.13 7.73
N PHE A 58 -7.53 -1.06 6.39
CA PHE A 58 -7.75 0.19 5.67
C PHE A 58 -9.12 0.80 5.99
N ASP A 59 -10.17 -0.02 5.97
CA ASP A 59 -11.54 0.41 6.29
C ASP A 59 -11.67 0.89 7.75
N HIS A 60 -10.86 0.34 8.66
CA HIS A 60 -10.90 0.73 10.08
C HIS A 60 -10.06 1.97 10.41
N GLU A 61 -8.86 2.09 9.83
CA GLU A 61 -7.85 3.06 10.27
C GLU A 61 -7.67 4.24 9.30
N VAL A 62 -7.94 4.01 8.01
CA VAL A 62 -7.79 5.01 6.95
C VAL A 62 -9.11 5.69 6.65
N GLU A 63 -10.16 4.91 6.40
CA GLU A 63 -11.52 5.40 6.12
C GLU A 63 -12.57 4.96 7.16
N PRO A 64 -12.37 5.21 8.47
CA PRO A 64 -13.41 4.91 9.45
C PRO A 64 -14.72 5.65 9.11
N ALA A 65 -15.84 4.96 9.25
CA ALA A 65 -17.17 5.47 8.91
C ALA A 65 -17.52 6.80 9.62
N ASP A 66 -16.93 7.03 10.80
CA ASP A 66 -17.17 8.21 11.65
C ASP A 66 -16.03 9.25 11.59
N ARG A 67 -15.17 9.21 10.56
CA ARG A 67 -14.03 10.11 10.48
C ARG A 67 -14.44 11.54 10.08
N ASP A 68 -14.63 12.40 11.08
CA ASP A 68 -14.48 13.85 10.94
C ASP A 68 -12.98 14.17 10.91
N SER A 69 -12.36 14.24 9.73
CA SER A 69 -10.97 14.67 9.63
C SER A 69 -10.82 15.81 8.64
N ASP A 70 -10.63 17.01 9.19
CA ASP A 70 -10.20 18.23 8.49
C ASP A 70 -8.84 18.07 7.78
N ILE A 71 -8.10 16.98 8.06
CA ILE A 71 -6.83 16.64 7.41
C ILE A 71 -6.98 15.27 6.73
N PRO A 72 -7.14 15.22 5.39
CA PRO A 72 -7.16 13.96 4.66
C PRO A 72 -5.76 13.33 4.67
N TYR A 73 -5.70 12.00 4.75
CA TYR A 73 -4.43 11.29 4.54
C TYR A 73 -3.92 11.52 3.12
N GLU A 74 -2.60 11.72 2.98
CA GLU A 74 -1.96 11.70 1.67
C GLU A 74 -1.71 10.26 1.20
N PHE A 75 -1.62 10.07 -0.12
CA PHE A 75 -1.36 8.74 -0.70
C PHE A 75 -0.09 8.10 -0.14
N ILE A 76 0.97 8.89 0.05
CA ILE A 76 2.26 8.40 0.58
C ILE A 76 2.13 8.02 2.06
N GLU A 77 1.38 8.79 2.85
CA GLU A 77 1.21 8.51 4.28
C GLU A 77 0.52 7.16 4.50
N ILE A 78 -0.49 6.85 3.68
CA ILE A 78 -1.19 5.56 3.71
C ILE A 78 -0.22 4.42 3.41
N LEU A 79 0.59 4.55 2.36
CA LEU A 79 1.56 3.51 1.99
C LEU A 79 2.61 3.30 3.10
N CYS A 80 3.09 4.38 3.72
CA CYS A 80 3.99 4.30 4.87
C CYS A 80 3.33 3.69 6.11
N ALA A 81 2.05 3.99 6.35
CA ALA A 81 1.27 3.38 7.43
C ALA A 81 1.07 1.88 7.21
N MET A 82 0.73 1.48 5.99
CA MET A 82 0.62 0.07 5.59
C MET A 82 1.95 -0.68 5.78
N HIS A 83 3.05 -0.12 5.29
CA HIS A 83 4.37 -0.74 5.43
C HIS A 83 4.72 -0.97 6.91
N ARG A 84 4.56 0.06 7.76
CA ARG A 84 4.76 -0.06 9.20
C ARG A 84 3.81 -1.05 9.89
N ARG A 85 2.58 -1.19 9.38
CA ARG A 85 1.56 -2.05 9.97
C ARG A 85 1.81 -3.52 9.69
N PHE A 86 2.17 -3.85 8.45
CA PHE A 86 2.24 -5.23 7.99
C PHE A 86 3.66 -5.78 7.92
N ILE A 87 4.68 -4.94 7.79
CA ILE A 87 6.07 -5.39 7.65
C ILE A 87 6.78 -5.25 8.99
N THR A 88 7.09 -6.40 9.61
CA THR A 88 7.74 -6.44 10.91
C THR A 88 9.26 -6.30 10.76
N SER A 89 9.93 -5.71 11.75
CA SER A 89 11.39 -5.58 11.78
C SER A 89 12.13 -6.94 11.76
N ALA A 90 11.48 -8.03 12.18
CA ALA A 90 12.02 -9.39 12.07
C ALA A 90 12.20 -9.86 10.62
N THR A 91 11.31 -9.41 9.72
CA THR A 91 11.38 -9.68 8.27
C THR A 91 12.53 -8.91 7.64
N ALA A 92 12.71 -7.64 8.03
CA ALA A 92 13.89 -6.84 7.65
C ALA A 92 15.21 -7.46 8.14
N GLN A 93 15.24 -8.05 9.35
CA GLN A 93 16.40 -8.79 9.86
C GLN A 93 16.67 -10.09 9.10
N ARG A 94 15.64 -10.81 8.63
CA ARG A 94 15.81 -11.99 7.78
C ARG A 94 16.38 -11.61 6.41
N ALA A 95 15.85 -10.57 5.76
CA ALA A 95 16.39 -10.07 4.50
C ALA A 95 17.86 -9.63 4.63
N THR A 96 18.21 -8.98 5.75
CA THR A 96 19.62 -8.62 6.04
C THR A 96 20.51 -9.86 6.12
N LYS A 97 20.07 -10.89 6.86
CA LYS A 97 20.82 -12.14 7.00
C LYS A 97 20.93 -12.93 5.69
N GLU A 98 19.89 -12.91 4.85
CA GLU A 98 19.92 -13.56 3.53
C GLU A 98 20.84 -12.82 2.56
N PHE A 99 20.92 -11.49 2.63
CA PHE A 99 21.87 -10.68 1.85
C PHE A 99 23.33 -10.87 2.27
N GLU A 100 23.59 -10.94 3.58
CA GLU A 100 24.94 -11.19 4.12
C GLU A 100 25.46 -12.62 3.86
N ALA A 101 24.58 -13.54 3.47
CA ALA A 101 24.91 -14.93 3.17
C ALA A 101 25.26 -15.18 1.68
N VAL A 102 25.27 -14.14 0.83
CA VAL A 102 25.59 -14.19 -0.61
C VAL A 102 27.05 -13.82 -0.89
#